data_AF-A0A9X2BBN3-F1
#
_entry.id   AF-A0A9X2BBN3-F1
#
_cell.length_a   1.000
_cell.length_b   1.000
_cell.length_c   1.000
_cell.angle_alpha   90.00
_cell.angle_beta   90.00
_cell.angle_gamma   90.00
#
_symmetry.space_group_name_H-M   'P 1'
#
loop_
_entity.id
_entity.type
_entity.pdbx_description
1 polymer ?
#
loop_
_entity_poly.entity_id
_entity_poly.type
_entity_poly.pdbx_seq_one_letter_code
_entity_poly.pdbx_strand_id
1 'polypeptide(L)'
;MLQQALDRSDNGIYMIDKDYKTVFVNKKCEEMLNIKREDAIGVHIDEFLSRIDGYRRFLSLSLENRKEYEKSRFEYIWNGETRIFTAKTRILIDGDTIIGAYVEFIEVTSQVLKERELGRIIKELSSNIIPVMDRIGVLPMQPTVGNDQISLLTNYTLNRCSDLRIEHLIIDLTAVYSINDSLVSELTQLIAALQLLGTEVYVSGIQPKVSAAIVSSGYAFPVKEGRTFAHLSQVLKELGNDRS
;
A
#
# COMPACT_ATOMS: atom_id res chain seq x y z
N MET A 1 -35.79 -12.71 20.76
CA MET A 1 -35.77 -11.48 19.94
C MET A 1 -34.36 -10.87 19.87
N LEU A 2 -33.73 -10.49 21.00
CA LEU A 2 -32.41 -9.85 21.00
C LEU A 2 -31.29 -10.69 20.36
N GLN A 3 -31.20 -11.98 20.72
CA GLN A 3 -30.22 -12.90 20.12
C GLN A 3 -30.36 -13.01 18.59
N GLN A 4 -31.60 -13.14 18.09
CA GLN A 4 -31.87 -13.18 16.65
C GLN A 4 -31.47 -11.87 15.95
N ALA A 5 -31.57 -10.73 16.63
CA ALA A 5 -31.11 -9.44 16.10
C ALA A 5 -29.57 -9.39 16.01
N LEU A 6 -28.87 -9.83 17.06
CA LEU A 6 -27.41 -9.89 17.10
C LEU A 6 -26.82 -10.92 16.12
N ASP A 7 -27.54 -12.03 15.88
CA ASP A 7 -27.17 -13.05 14.88
C ASP A 7 -27.35 -12.57 13.43
N ARG A 8 -28.07 -11.47 13.21
CA ARG A 8 -28.19 -10.80 11.89
C ARG A 8 -27.14 -9.71 11.67
N SER A 9 -26.28 -9.43 12.66
CA SER A 9 -25.18 -8.49 12.51
C SER A 9 -24.10 -9.04 11.57
N ASP A 10 -23.55 -8.18 10.72
CA ASP A 10 -22.38 -8.49 9.90
C ASP A 10 -21.07 -8.48 10.71
N ASN A 11 -21.13 -8.04 11.97
CA ASN A 11 -20.01 -8.05 12.91
C ASN A 11 -19.99 -9.35 13.71
N GLY A 12 -18.81 -9.91 13.93
CA GLY A 12 -18.58 -10.92 14.96
C GLY A 12 -18.72 -10.26 16.34
N ILE A 13 -19.55 -10.84 17.20
CA ILE A 13 -19.79 -10.36 18.57
C ILE A 13 -19.44 -11.48 19.54
N TYR A 14 -18.59 -11.17 20.52
CA TYR A 14 -18.21 -12.05 21.61
C TYR A 14 -18.35 -11.30 22.93
N MET A 15 -19.04 -11.87 23.91
CA MET A 15 -19.29 -11.23 25.21
C MET A 15 -18.85 -12.14 26.35
N ILE A 16 -18.32 -11.50 27.39
CA ILE A 16 -17.94 -12.13 28.65
C ILE A 16 -18.63 -11.44 29.83
N ASP A 17 -18.86 -12.18 30.91
CA ASP A 17 -19.23 -11.61 32.20
C ASP A 17 -18.01 -11.03 32.95
N LYS A 18 -18.26 -10.46 34.12
CA LYS A 18 -17.24 -9.93 35.03
C LYS A 18 -16.22 -10.97 35.52
N ASP A 19 -16.55 -12.25 35.43
CA ASP A 19 -15.72 -13.38 35.82
C ASP A 19 -15.01 -14.00 34.59
N TYR A 20 -14.97 -13.25 33.47
CA TYR A 20 -14.33 -13.57 32.21
C TYR A 20 -14.89 -14.83 31.52
N LYS A 21 -16.07 -15.30 31.93
CA LYS A 21 -16.74 -16.42 31.28
C LYS A 21 -17.56 -15.91 30.11
N THR A 22 -17.51 -16.67 29.02
CA THR A 22 -18.24 -16.35 27.81
C THR A 22 -19.75 -16.47 28.06
N VAL A 23 -20.49 -15.40 27.82
CA VAL A 23 -21.95 -15.38 28.00
C VAL A 23 -22.69 -15.30 26.66
N PHE A 24 -22.01 -14.88 25.60
CA PHE A 24 -22.62 -14.76 24.29
C PHE A 24 -21.58 -14.79 23.17
N VAL A 25 -21.95 -15.46 22.08
CA VAL A 25 -21.23 -15.48 20.80
C VAL A 25 -22.31 -15.44 19.72
N ASN A 26 -22.22 -14.54 18.74
CA ASN A 26 -23.17 -14.54 17.62
C ASN A 26 -22.71 -15.45 16.48
N LYS A 27 -23.63 -15.73 15.54
CA LYS A 27 -23.37 -16.61 14.40
C LYS A 27 -22.19 -16.15 13.55
N LYS A 28 -22.05 -14.83 13.36
CA LYS A 28 -20.94 -14.26 12.60
C LYS A 28 -19.59 -14.50 13.26
N CYS A 29 -19.52 -14.44 14.59
CA CYS A 29 -18.32 -14.76 15.35
C CYS A 29 -17.95 -16.24 15.20
N GLU A 30 -18.93 -17.15 15.25
CA GLU A 30 -18.73 -18.59 14.98
C GLU A 30 -18.11 -18.82 13.59
N GLU A 31 -18.65 -18.16 12.56
CA GLU A 31 -18.12 -18.23 11.18
C GLU A 31 -16.69 -17.66 11.06
N MET A 32 -16.44 -16.47 11.60
CA MET A 32 -15.17 -15.77 11.45
C MET A 32 -14.01 -16.46 12.18
N LEU A 33 -14.27 -16.96 13.40
CA LEU A 33 -13.27 -17.64 14.23
C LEU A 33 -13.28 -19.17 14.04
N ASN A 34 -14.21 -19.71 13.26
CA ASN A 34 -14.43 -21.14 13.09
C ASN A 34 -14.56 -21.89 14.43
N ILE A 35 -15.35 -21.33 15.33
CA ILE A 35 -15.68 -21.89 16.64
C ILE A 35 -17.15 -22.25 16.71
N LYS A 36 -17.51 -23.12 17.64
CA LYS A 36 -18.92 -23.34 17.99
C LYS A 36 -19.25 -22.60 19.27
N ARG A 37 -20.38 -21.89 19.27
CA ARG A 37 -20.90 -21.18 20.45
C ARG A 37 -21.07 -22.11 21.64
N GLU A 38 -21.58 -23.31 21.43
CA GLU A 38 -21.81 -24.31 22.48
C GLU A 38 -20.54 -24.69 23.25
N ASP A 39 -19.38 -24.68 22.59
CA ASP A 39 -18.09 -24.99 23.21
C ASP A 39 -17.51 -23.80 23.99
N ALA A 40 -17.96 -22.58 23.69
CA ALA A 40 -17.44 -21.34 24.28
C ALA A 40 -18.22 -20.92 25.52
N ILE A 41 -19.56 -21.06 25.51
CA ILE A 41 -20.45 -20.55 26.57
C ILE A 41 -20.07 -21.15 27.93
N GLY A 42 -19.93 -20.27 28.93
CA GLY A 42 -19.55 -20.62 30.30
C GLY A 42 -18.07 -20.88 30.53
N VAL A 43 -17.27 -20.99 29.46
CA VAL A 43 -15.81 -21.18 29.52
C VAL A 43 -15.11 -19.83 29.66
N HIS A 44 -14.03 -19.81 30.44
CA HIS A 44 -13.19 -18.63 30.59
C HIS A 44 -12.55 -18.26 29.24
N ILE A 45 -12.69 -16.99 28.82
CA ILE A 45 -12.30 -16.53 27.47
C ILE A 45 -10.84 -16.83 27.13
N ASP A 46 -9.92 -16.58 28.07
CA ASP A 46 -8.49 -16.81 27.84
C ASP A 46 -8.14 -18.30 27.74
N GLU A 47 -8.93 -19.19 28.37
CA GLU A 47 -8.75 -20.64 28.23
C GLU A 47 -9.27 -21.10 26.86
N PHE A 48 -10.39 -20.55 26.42
CA PHE A 48 -11.03 -20.92 25.17
C PHE A 48 -10.27 -20.39 23.95
N LEU A 49 -10.03 -19.07 23.90
CA LEU A 49 -9.44 -18.39 22.74
C LEU A 49 -7.92 -18.50 22.68
N SER A 50 -7.22 -18.91 23.74
CA SER A 50 -5.76 -19.19 23.65
C SER A 50 -5.43 -20.36 22.72
N ARG A 51 -6.42 -21.21 22.40
CA ARG A 51 -6.33 -22.25 21.37
C ARG A 51 -6.28 -21.65 19.96
N ILE A 52 -6.55 -20.35 19.84
CA ILE A 52 -6.58 -19.64 18.59
C ILE A 52 -5.29 -18.84 18.38
N ASP A 53 -4.53 -19.19 17.34
CA ASP A 53 -3.25 -18.56 17.04
C ASP A 53 -3.39 -17.05 16.82
N GLY A 54 -2.56 -16.27 17.50
CA GLY A 54 -2.64 -14.80 17.42
C GLY A 54 -3.68 -14.17 18.34
N TYR A 55 -4.34 -14.93 19.21
CA TYR A 55 -5.25 -14.40 20.24
C TYR A 55 -4.61 -13.24 21.01
N ARG A 56 -5.44 -12.22 21.24
CA ARG A 56 -5.10 -11.02 22.01
C ARG A 56 -6.18 -10.85 23.06
N ARG A 57 -5.77 -10.71 24.32
CA ARG A 57 -6.64 -10.57 25.50
C ARG A 57 -7.39 -9.22 25.56
N PHE A 58 -7.82 -8.65 24.44
CA PHE A 58 -8.42 -7.31 24.38
C PHE A 58 -9.64 -7.19 25.29
N LEU A 59 -10.50 -8.21 25.31
CA LEU A 59 -11.67 -8.27 26.17
C LEU A 59 -11.29 -8.33 27.66
N SER A 60 -10.42 -9.27 28.03
CA SER A 60 -9.96 -9.40 29.42
C SER A 60 -9.27 -8.11 29.90
N LEU A 61 -8.36 -7.56 29.09
CA LEU A 61 -7.68 -6.28 29.37
C LEU A 61 -8.67 -5.10 29.49
N SER A 62 -9.83 -5.17 28.83
CA SER A 62 -10.85 -4.13 28.96
C SER A 62 -11.48 -4.12 30.35
N LEU A 63 -11.79 -5.30 30.88
CA LEU A 63 -12.30 -5.46 32.23
C LEU A 63 -11.23 -5.17 33.28
N GLU A 64 -10.03 -5.75 33.14
CA GLU A 64 -8.91 -5.57 34.07
C GLU A 64 -8.56 -4.08 34.24
N ASN A 65 -8.43 -3.36 33.12
CA ASN A 65 -8.03 -1.94 33.13
C ASN A 65 -9.22 -0.97 33.19
N ARG A 66 -10.46 -1.48 33.21
CA ARG A 66 -11.70 -0.68 33.09
C ARG A 66 -11.63 0.33 31.94
N LYS A 67 -11.14 -0.13 30.79
CA LYS A 67 -10.86 0.71 29.62
C LYS A 67 -11.32 0.03 28.34
N GLU A 68 -11.99 0.77 27.47
CA GLU A 68 -12.32 0.30 26.13
C GLU A 68 -11.14 0.47 25.17
N TYR A 69 -11.00 -0.47 24.24
CA TYR A 69 -9.98 -0.46 23.22
C TYR A 69 -10.61 -0.50 21.83
N GLU A 70 -9.97 0.19 20.90
CA GLU A 70 -10.25 0.10 19.49
C GLU A 70 -8.94 -0.22 18.77
N LYS A 71 -8.93 -1.27 17.97
CA LYS A 71 -7.77 -1.64 17.17
C LYS A 71 -8.21 -1.93 15.76
N SER A 72 -7.62 -1.19 14.83
CA SER A 72 -7.86 -1.36 13.40
C SER A 72 -6.77 -2.21 12.77
N ARG A 73 -7.16 -3.03 11.79
CA ARG A 73 -6.27 -3.73 10.85
C ARG A 73 -5.16 -4.53 11.54
N PHE A 74 -5.50 -5.37 12.50
CA PHE A 74 -4.53 -6.31 13.07
C PHE A 74 -4.65 -7.68 12.42
N GLU A 75 -3.49 -8.33 12.25
CA GLU A 75 -3.39 -9.63 11.60
C GLU A 75 -3.66 -10.76 12.60
N TYR A 76 -4.32 -11.78 12.08
CA TYR A 76 -4.69 -12.99 12.76
C TYR A 76 -4.34 -14.16 11.85
N ILE A 77 -3.53 -15.10 12.33
CA ILE A 77 -3.10 -16.24 11.53
C ILE A 77 -3.91 -17.44 11.99
N TRP A 78 -4.67 -18.04 11.10
CA TRP A 78 -5.50 -19.20 11.42
C TRP A 78 -5.33 -20.27 10.34
N ASN A 79 -4.91 -21.48 10.72
CA ASN A 79 -4.61 -22.57 9.79
C ASN A 79 -3.63 -22.20 8.66
N GLY A 80 -2.70 -21.27 8.92
CA GLY A 80 -1.75 -20.75 7.92
C GLY A 80 -2.30 -19.64 7.03
N GLU A 81 -3.59 -19.29 7.13
CA GLU A 81 -4.18 -18.14 6.43
C GLU A 81 -4.08 -16.87 7.28
N THR A 82 -3.63 -15.77 6.68
CA THR A 82 -3.65 -14.45 7.33
C THR A 82 -4.98 -13.78 7.08
N ARG A 83 -5.70 -13.47 8.16
CA ARG A 83 -6.93 -12.67 8.16
C ARG A 83 -6.69 -11.36 8.88
N ILE A 84 -7.39 -10.31 8.47
CA ILE A 84 -7.21 -8.95 9.00
C ILE A 84 -8.51 -8.49 9.61
N PHE A 85 -8.45 -8.07 10.87
CA PHE A 85 -9.62 -7.65 11.63
C PHE A 85 -9.52 -6.21 12.11
N THR A 86 -10.68 -5.58 12.27
CA THR A 86 -10.86 -4.38 13.08
C THR A 86 -11.80 -4.75 14.22
N ALA A 87 -11.43 -4.40 15.45
CA ALA A 87 -12.18 -4.77 16.64
C ALA A 87 -12.30 -3.62 17.62
N LYS A 88 -13.43 -3.57 18.32
CA LYS A 88 -13.73 -2.56 19.33
C LYS A 88 -14.35 -3.24 20.55
N THR A 89 -13.79 -2.97 21.72
CA THR A 89 -14.35 -3.46 22.98
C THR A 89 -15.25 -2.41 23.62
N ARG A 90 -16.21 -2.90 24.40
CA ARG A 90 -17.19 -2.13 25.16
C ARG A 90 -17.35 -2.78 26.53
N ILE A 91 -17.42 -1.98 27.58
CA ILE A 91 -17.71 -2.47 28.93
C ILE A 91 -19.22 -2.40 29.15
N LEU A 92 -19.79 -3.46 29.72
CA LEU A 92 -21.20 -3.55 30.07
C LEU A 92 -21.38 -3.15 31.53
N ILE A 93 -22.26 -2.18 31.76
CA ILE A 93 -22.53 -1.62 33.08
C ILE A 93 -24.03 -1.68 33.33
N ASP A 94 -24.41 -2.13 34.52
CA ASP A 94 -25.78 -2.06 35.05
C ASP A 94 -25.78 -1.22 36.33
N GLY A 95 -26.43 -0.06 36.29
CA GLY A 95 -26.27 1.00 37.29
C GLY A 95 -24.81 1.45 37.40
N ASP A 96 -24.21 1.22 38.56
CA ASP A 96 -22.79 1.50 38.84
C ASP A 96 -21.89 0.24 38.81
N THR A 97 -22.45 -0.91 38.43
CA THR A 97 -21.74 -2.20 38.48
C THR A 97 -21.34 -2.65 37.09
N ILE A 98 -20.05 -2.95 36.89
CA ILE A 98 -19.58 -3.63 35.67
C ILE A 98 -20.08 -5.08 35.71
N ILE A 99 -20.88 -5.45 34.72
CA ILE A 99 -21.44 -6.79 34.59
C ILE A 99 -20.72 -7.65 33.55
N GLY A 100 -19.87 -7.05 32.72
CA GLY A 100 -19.11 -7.77 31.70
C GLY A 100 -18.54 -6.84 30.64
N ALA A 101 -18.16 -7.42 29.51
CA ALA A 101 -17.67 -6.68 28.35
C ALA A 101 -18.01 -7.44 27.07
N TYR A 102 -18.05 -6.74 25.95
CA TYR A 102 -18.11 -7.36 24.64
C TYR A 102 -17.09 -6.77 23.68
N VAL A 103 -16.72 -7.57 22.68
CA VAL A 103 -16.00 -7.11 21.50
C VAL A 103 -16.90 -7.30 20.30
N GLU A 104 -16.95 -6.28 19.46
CA GLU A 104 -17.38 -6.40 18.08
C GLU A 104 -16.15 -6.40 17.17
N PHE A 105 -16.15 -7.23 16.15
CA PHE A 105 -15.08 -7.27 15.18
C PHE A 105 -15.59 -7.57 13.78
N ILE A 106 -14.90 -7.04 12.78
CA ILE A 106 -15.17 -7.26 11.37
C ILE A 106 -13.92 -7.75 10.68
N GLU A 107 -14.11 -8.69 9.76
CA GLU A 107 -13.05 -9.12 8.87
C GLU A 107 -12.94 -8.13 7.70
N VAL A 108 -11.77 -7.55 7.51
CA VAL A 108 -11.47 -6.58 6.45
C VAL A 108 -10.39 -7.09 5.50
N THR A 109 -10.08 -8.40 5.52
CA THR A 109 -9.04 -9.05 4.71
C THR A 109 -9.17 -8.68 3.23
N SER A 110 -10.33 -8.95 2.62
CA SER A 110 -10.57 -8.69 1.19
C SER A 110 -10.47 -7.22 0.83
N GLN A 111 -10.91 -6.31 1.71
CA GLN A 111 -10.80 -4.88 1.47
C GLN A 111 -9.33 -4.43 1.51
N VAL A 112 -8.58 -4.83 2.53
CA VAL A 112 -7.16 -4.48 2.67
C VAL A 112 -6.34 -5.08 1.54
N LEU A 113 -6.64 -6.31 1.09
CA LEU A 113 -5.98 -6.93 -0.05
C LEU A 113 -6.28 -6.16 -1.35
N LYS A 114 -7.54 -5.77 -1.59
CA LYS A 114 -7.90 -4.91 -2.74
C LYS A 114 -7.22 -3.55 -2.69
N GLU A 115 -7.15 -2.91 -1.51
CA GLU A 115 -6.42 -1.64 -1.33
C GLU A 115 -4.93 -1.81 -1.64
N ARG A 116 -4.30 -2.90 -1.18
CA ARG A 116 -2.90 -3.24 -1.47
C ARG A 116 -2.68 -3.52 -2.96
N GLU A 117 -3.59 -4.25 -3.61
CA GLU A 117 -3.56 -4.57 -5.03
C GLU A 117 -3.72 -3.31 -5.89
N LEU A 118 -4.72 -2.47 -5.60
CA LEU A 118 -4.90 -1.18 -6.25
C LEU A 118 -3.68 -0.29 -6.06
N GLY A 119 -3.12 -0.23 -4.85
CA GLY A 119 -1.88 0.48 -4.58
C GLY A 119 -0.70 -0.06 -5.41
N ARG A 120 -0.65 -1.38 -5.65
CA ARG A 120 0.35 -1.99 -6.52
C ARG A 120 0.12 -1.64 -7.99
N ILE A 121 -1.11 -1.73 -8.49
CA ILE A 121 -1.48 -1.37 -9.86
C ILE A 121 -1.18 0.11 -10.12
N ILE A 122 -1.55 1.00 -9.21
CA ILE A 122 -1.23 2.43 -9.28
C ILE A 122 0.30 2.64 -9.32
N LYS A 123 1.06 1.88 -8.52
CA LYS A 123 2.53 1.90 -8.57
C LYS A 123 3.07 1.37 -9.90
N GLU A 124 2.51 0.31 -10.46
CA GLU A 124 2.88 -0.23 -11.77
C GLU A 124 2.57 0.75 -12.91
N LEU A 125 1.50 1.55 -12.78
CA LEU A 125 1.14 2.62 -13.73
C LEU A 125 2.04 3.86 -13.61
N SER A 126 2.80 4.01 -12.51
CA SER A 126 3.68 5.17 -12.27
C SER A 126 5.06 5.07 -12.94
N SER A 127 5.41 3.93 -13.54
CA SER A 127 6.64 3.75 -14.35
C SER A 127 6.33 3.06 -15.68
N ASN A 128 5.51 3.68 -16.52
CA ASN A 128 5.21 3.14 -17.85
C ASN A 128 6.40 3.36 -18.79
N ILE A 129 7.41 2.48 -18.72
CA ILE A 129 8.36 2.37 -19.83
C ILE A 129 7.61 1.73 -21.00
N ILE A 130 7.45 2.50 -22.09
CA ILE A 130 6.81 2.07 -23.32
C ILE A 130 7.91 1.60 -24.28
N PRO A 131 8.02 0.30 -24.58
CA PRO A 131 8.96 -0.18 -25.60
C PRO A 131 8.50 0.33 -26.97
N VAL A 132 9.38 1.04 -27.67
CA VAL A 132 9.07 1.63 -28.99
C VAL A 132 9.82 0.95 -30.12
N MET A 133 10.99 0.36 -29.82
CA MET A 133 11.80 -0.43 -30.74
C MET A 133 12.62 -1.47 -29.95
N ASP A 134 13.33 -2.36 -30.64
CA ASP A 134 14.21 -3.34 -29.98
C ASP A 134 15.23 -2.64 -29.07
N ARG A 135 15.15 -2.93 -27.76
CA ARG A 135 15.98 -2.36 -26.69
C ARG A 135 15.86 -0.83 -26.51
N ILE A 136 14.82 -0.22 -27.06
CA ILE A 136 14.54 1.22 -26.91
C ILE A 136 13.20 1.41 -26.19
N GLY A 137 13.22 2.14 -25.09
CA GLY A 137 12.05 2.45 -24.27
C GLY A 137 11.84 3.94 -24.10
N VAL A 138 10.59 4.36 -23.89
CA VAL A 138 10.21 5.73 -23.55
C VAL A 138 9.61 5.74 -22.15
N LEU A 139 10.12 6.61 -21.27
CA LEU A 139 9.53 6.93 -19.98
C LEU A 139 8.84 8.31 -20.09
N PRO A 140 7.52 8.37 -20.28
CA PRO A 140 6.78 9.62 -20.25
C PRO A 140 6.65 10.12 -18.80
N MET A 141 7.23 11.27 -18.51
CA MET A 141 7.13 11.88 -17.20
C MET A 141 5.79 12.61 -17.07
N GLN A 142 5.03 12.22 -16.05
CA GLN A 142 3.80 12.90 -15.69
C GLN A 142 4.13 14.13 -14.83
N PRO A 143 3.33 15.21 -14.92
CA PRO A 143 3.44 16.32 -13.98
C PRO A 143 3.11 15.82 -12.57
N THR A 144 4.13 15.68 -11.72
CA THR A 144 3.96 15.04 -10.41
C THR A 144 3.14 15.90 -9.45
N VAL A 145 2.09 15.31 -8.87
CA VAL A 145 1.31 15.90 -7.78
C VAL A 145 1.86 15.33 -6.46
N GLY A 146 3.00 15.86 -5.99
CA GLY A 146 3.54 15.58 -4.65
C GLY A 146 4.85 14.76 -4.58
N ASN A 147 5.58 14.94 -3.47
CA ASN A 147 6.93 14.40 -3.26
C ASN A 147 6.97 12.87 -2.99
N ASP A 148 5.88 12.29 -2.50
CA ASP A 148 5.84 10.87 -2.09
C ASP A 148 5.90 9.88 -3.27
N GLN A 149 5.59 10.36 -4.48
CA GLN A 149 5.61 9.56 -5.71
C GLN A 149 7.01 9.50 -6.36
N ILE A 150 7.88 10.46 -6.01
CA ILE A 150 9.15 10.70 -6.70
C ILE A 150 10.17 9.61 -6.35
N SER A 151 10.31 9.22 -5.07
CA SER A 151 11.33 8.25 -4.61
C SER A 151 11.11 6.80 -5.11
N LEU A 152 9.89 6.48 -5.52
CA LEU A 152 9.57 5.16 -6.07
C LEU A 152 9.92 5.06 -7.56
N LEU A 153 9.95 6.20 -8.28
CA LEU A 153 10.22 6.26 -9.72
C LEU A 153 11.55 5.58 -10.07
N THR A 154 12.61 5.89 -9.33
CA THR A 154 13.94 5.37 -9.64
C THR A 154 13.98 3.85 -9.61
N ASN A 155 13.57 3.24 -8.50
CA ASN A 155 13.61 1.77 -8.35
C ASN A 155 12.73 1.06 -9.39
N TYR A 156 11.55 1.59 -9.69
CA TYR A 156 10.67 0.99 -10.69
C TYR A 156 11.24 1.09 -12.09
N THR A 157 11.73 2.26 -12.50
CA THR A 157 12.33 2.46 -13.82
C THR A 157 13.57 1.58 -14.02
N LEU A 158 14.45 1.48 -13.02
CA LEU A 158 15.63 0.62 -13.09
C LEU A 158 15.27 -0.85 -13.30
N ASN A 159 14.34 -1.38 -12.49
CA ASN A 159 13.89 -2.77 -12.63
C ASN A 159 13.22 -3.01 -13.98
N ARG A 160 12.34 -2.10 -14.43
CA ARG A 160 11.67 -2.23 -15.72
C ARG A 160 12.63 -2.17 -16.91
N CYS A 161 13.65 -1.30 -16.87
CA CYS A 161 14.69 -1.27 -17.90
C CYS A 161 15.44 -2.61 -17.96
N SER A 162 15.76 -3.18 -16.80
CA SER A 162 16.44 -4.48 -16.71
C SER A 162 15.57 -5.62 -17.26
N ASP A 163 14.31 -5.72 -16.83
CA ASP A 163 13.36 -6.75 -17.26
C ASP A 163 13.14 -6.72 -18.78
N LEU A 164 12.99 -5.52 -19.34
CA LEU A 164 12.75 -5.30 -20.76
C LEU A 164 14.03 -5.23 -21.60
N ARG A 165 15.22 -5.35 -20.96
CA ARG A 165 16.55 -5.26 -21.60
C ARG A 165 16.71 -3.97 -22.43
N ILE A 166 16.32 -2.84 -21.85
CA ILE A 166 16.43 -1.52 -22.47
C ILE A 166 17.89 -1.06 -22.45
N GLU A 167 18.44 -0.83 -23.64
CA GLU A 167 19.77 -0.22 -23.84
C GLU A 167 19.67 1.29 -24.01
N HIS A 168 18.57 1.80 -24.57
CA HIS A 168 18.33 3.25 -24.72
C HIS A 168 16.98 3.63 -24.11
N LEU A 169 17.00 4.47 -23.08
CA LEU A 169 15.79 5.02 -22.45
C LEU A 169 15.63 6.50 -22.80
N ILE A 170 14.45 6.86 -23.31
CA ILE A 170 14.08 8.24 -23.60
C ILE A 170 13.15 8.75 -22.51
N ILE A 171 13.59 9.71 -21.71
CA ILE A 171 12.74 10.39 -20.73
C ILE A 171 12.03 11.54 -21.45
N ASP A 172 10.72 11.44 -21.62
CA ASP A 172 9.90 12.47 -22.28
C ASP A 172 9.26 13.40 -21.24
N LEU A 173 9.64 14.67 -21.30
CA LEU A 173 9.19 15.74 -20.40
C LEU A 173 8.08 16.61 -21.02
N THR A 174 7.50 16.20 -22.16
CA THR A 174 6.50 16.99 -22.90
C THR A 174 5.32 17.42 -22.00
N ALA A 175 4.87 16.54 -21.09
CA ALA A 175 3.77 16.80 -20.16
C ALA A 175 4.18 17.54 -18.87
N VAL A 176 5.46 17.90 -18.71
CA VAL A 176 5.98 18.59 -17.52
C VAL A 176 6.00 20.10 -17.77
N TYR A 177 5.11 20.82 -17.10
CA TYR A 177 4.96 22.29 -17.23
C TYR A 177 5.66 23.07 -16.11
N SER A 178 6.06 22.39 -15.03
CA SER A 178 6.76 22.95 -13.88
C SER A 178 7.68 21.91 -13.26
N ILE A 179 8.80 22.36 -12.73
CA ILE A 179 9.79 21.52 -12.07
C ILE A 179 10.20 22.15 -10.74
N ASN A 180 10.50 21.32 -9.73
CA ASN A 180 11.05 21.72 -8.45
C ASN A 180 12.39 21.00 -8.20
N ASP A 181 13.13 21.45 -7.19
CA ASP A 181 14.44 20.90 -6.84
C ASP A 181 14.39 19.40 -6.55
N SER A 182 13.30 18.91 -5.92
CA SER A 182 13.10 17.49 -5.64
C SER A 182 13.03 16.63 -6.90
N LEU A 183 12.29 17.08 -7.93
CA LEU A 183 12.18 16.37 -9.20
C LEU A 183 13.51 16.41 -9.99
N VAL A 184 14.24 17.53 -9.95
CA VAL A 184 15.58 17.62 -10.55
C VAL A 184 16.54 16.63 -9.89
N SER A 185 16.56 16.59 -8.56
CA SER A 185 17.38 15.66 -7.79
C SER A 185 17.05 14.21 -8.13
N GLU A 186 15.77 13.84 -8.18
CA GLU A 186 15.37 12.46 -8.52
C GLU A 186 15.76 12.08 -9.95
N LEU A 187 15.46 12.94 -10.94
CA LEU A 187 15.87 12.69 -12.32
C LEU A 187 17.38 12.52 -12.43
N THR A 188 18.14 13.30 -11.67
CA THR A 188 19.60 13.21 -11.64
C THR A 188 20.06 11.86 -11.13
N GLN A 189 19.48 11.38 -10.02
CA GLN A 189 19.80 10.07 -9.43
C GLN A 189 19.38 8.92 -10.36
N LEU A 190 18.19 9.00 -10.96
CA LEU A 190 17.70 8.02 -11.92
C LEU A 190 18.63 7.89 -13.12
N ILE A 191 19.01 9.02 -13.75
CA ILE A 191 19.91 9.03 -14.91
C ILE A 191 21.27 8.41 -14.55
N ALA A 192 21.85 8.78 -13.41
CA ALA A 192 23.11 8.22 -12.96
C ALA A 192 23.02 6.70 -12.73
N ALA A 193 21.95 6.23 -12.08
CA ALA A 193 21.74 4.81 -11.84
C ALA A 193 21.54 4.01 -13.14
N LEU A 194 20.78 4.54 -14.11
CA LEU A 194 20.60 3.93 -15.42
C LEU A 194 21.93 3.82 -16.18
N GLN A 195 22.76 4.87 -16.15
CA GLN A 195 24.08 4.85 -16.77
C GLN A 195 25.01 3.79 -16.15
N LEU A 196 24.94 3.59 -14.84
CA LEU A 196 25.69 2.52 -14.14
C LEU A 196 25.23 1.11 -14.57
N LEU A 197 23.96 0.95 -14.93
CA LEU A 197 23.41 -0.29 -15.49
C LEU A 197 23.70 -0.47 -16.99
N GLY A 198 24.39 0.48 -17.62
CA GLY A 198 24.69 0.46 -19.05
C GLY A 198 23.53 0.90 -19.95
N THR A 199 22.45 1.47 -19.38
CA THR A 199 21.37 2.07 -20.15
C THR A 199 21.73 3.51 -20.53
N GLU A 200 21.72 3.80 -21.82
CA GLU A 200 21.89 5.14 -22.34
C GLU A 200 20.62 5.96 -22.18
N VAL A 201 20.75 7.17 -21.62
CA VAL A 201 19.60 8.04 -21.38
C VAL A 201 19.58 9.22 -22.35
N TYR A 202 18.40 9.46 -22.91
CA TYR A 202 18.06 10.58 -23.77
C TYR A 202 16.92 11.36 -23.12
N VAL A 203 16.86 12.68 -23.34
CA VAL A 203 15.77 13.51 -22.81
C VAL A 203 15.11 14.28 -23.95
N SER A 204 13.77 14.32 -23.93
CA SER A 204 13.01 15.05 -24.94
C SER A 204 11.87 15.88 -24.32
N GLY A 205 11.35 16.86 -25.07
CA GLY A 205 10.12 17.57 -24.68
C GLY A 205 10.29 18.61 -23.57
N ILE A 206 11.52 19.06 -23.28
CA ILE A 206 11.75 20.09 -22.26
C ILE A 206 11.16 21.43 -22.72
N GLN A 207 10.19 21.96 -21.97
CA GLN A 207 9.62 23.27 -22.25
C GLN A 207 10.59 24.41 -21.90
N PRO A 208 10.61 25.54 -22.63
CA PRO A 208 11.53 26.65 -22.38
C PRO A 208 11.50 27.18 -20.94
N LYS A 209 10.33 27.20 -20.30
CA LYS A 209 10.18 27.62 -18.89
C LYS A 209 10.83 26.62 -17.93
N VAL A 210 10.72 25.32 -18.22
CA VAL A 210 11.31 24.24 -17.42
C VAL A 210 12.83 24.25 -17.58
N SER A 211 13.36 24.42 -18.79
CA SER A 211 14.80 24.52 -19.02
C SER A 211 15.41 25.72 -18.27
N ALA A 212 14.75 26.88 -18.31
CA ALA A 212 15.18 28.06 -17.57
C ALA A 212 15.20 27.82 -16.05
N ALA A 213 14.19 27.13 -15.52
CA ALA A 213 14.11 26.77 -14.10
C ALA A 213 15.24 25.81 -13.68
N ILE A 214 15.53 24.78 -14.47
CA ILE A 214 16.64 23.83 -14.22
C ILE A 214 17.97 24.59 -14.19
N VAL A 215 18.24 25.44 -15.18
CA VAL A 215 19.49 26.23 -15.20
C VAL A 215 19.59 27.17 -14.00
N SER A 216 18.48 27.81 -13.62
CA SER A 216 18.44 28.76 -12.50
C SER A 216 18.60 28.10 -11.13
N SER A 217 18.21 26.83 -10.98
CA SER A 217 18.38 26.05 -9.75
C SER A 217 19.84 25.67 -9.45
N GLY A 218 20.76 25.84 -10.41
CA GLY A 218 22.18 25.50 -10.23
C GLY A 218 22.49 24.00 -10.26
N TYR A 219 21.51 23.13 -10.50
CA TYR A 219 21.73 21.71 -10.72
C TYR A 219 22.32 21.46 -12.12
N ALA A 220 23.35 20.60 -12.18
CA ALA A 220 23.81 20.04 -13.44
C ALA A 220 22.85 18.91 -13.85
N PHE A 221 22.12 19.09 -14.95
CA PHE A 221 21.29 18.02 -15.51
C PHE A 221 22.21 16.95 -16.12
N PRO A 222 22.28 15.71 -15.59
CA PRO A 222 23.38 14.78 -15.84
C PRO A 222 23.22 13.99 -17.14
N VAL A 223 22.77 14.66 -18.19
CA VAL A 223 22.64 14.09 -19.53
C VAL A 223 23.90 14.45 -20.31
N LYS A 224 24.50 13.46 -21.00
CA LYS A 224 25.67 13.70 -21.86
C LYS A 224 25.32 14.76 -22.91
N GLU A 225 26.32 15.57 -23.26
CA GLU A 225 26.19 16.56 -24.32
C GLU A 225 25.68 15.90 -25.61
N GLY A 226 24.76 16.57 -26.30
CA GLY A 226 24.10 16.04 -27.50
C GLY A 226 22.92 15.09 -27.25
N ARG A 227 22.59 14.69 -26.01
CA ARG A 227 21.48 13.74 -25.73
C ARG A 227 20.17 14.38 -25.27
N THR A 228 19.97 15.66 -25.57
CA THR A 228 18.73 16.40 -25.27
C THR A 228 18.09 16.92 -26.55
N PHE A 229 16.80 16.68 -26.72
CA PHE A 229 16.06 16.94 -27.96
C PHE A 229 14.79 17.74 -27.70
N ALA A 230 14.34 18.50 -28.69
CA ALA A 230 13.08 19.22 -28.59
C ALA A 230 11.89 18.25 -28.62
N HIS A 231 11.98 17.18 -29.42
CA HIS A 231 10.88 16.25 -29.64
C HIS A 231 11.33 14.79 -29.60
N LEU A 232 10.49 13.92 -29.05
CA LEU A 232 10.70 12.47 -29.02
C LEU A 232 11.04 11.90 -30.42
N SER A 233 10.38 12.40 -31.46
CA SER A 233 10.63 11.98 -32.84
C SER A 233 12.05 12.24 -33.34
N GLN A 234 12.77 13.23 -32.79
CA GLN A 234 14.16 13.48 -33.16
C GLN A 234 15.07 12.39 -32.60
N VAL A 235 14.86 12.00 -31.34
CA VAL A 235 15.59 10.91 -30.68
C VAL A 235 15.41 9.60 -31.43
N LEU A 236 14.17 9.27 -31.82
CA LEU A 236 13.86 8.04 -32.54
C LEU A 236 14.51 8.01 -33.94
N LYS A 237 14.61 9.15 -34.61
CA LYS A 237 15.30 9.25 -35.91
C LYS A 237 16.81 9.01 -35.75
N GLU A 238 17.42 9.59 -34.71
CA GLU A 238 18.84 9.40 -34.42
C GLU A 238 19.16 7.92 -34.13
N LEU A 239 18.43 7.31 -33.20
CA LEU A 239 18.60 5.90 -32.85
C LEU A 239 18.24 4.93 -34.00
N GLY A 240 17.36 5.34 -34.91
CA GLY A 240 17.03 4.59 -36.11
C GLY A 240 18.13 4.64 -37.18
N ASN A 241 18.85 5.76 -37.29
CA ASN A 241 19.91 5.95 -38.28
C ASN A 241 21.20 5.21 -37.90
N ASP A 242 21.53 5.11 -36.61
CA ASP A 242 22.73 4.43 -36.11
C ASP A 242 22.71 2.90 -36.31
N ARG A 243 21.56 2.34 -36.71
CA ARG A 243 21.38 0.89 -36.94
C ARG A 243 21.25 0.52 -38.43
N SER A 244 21.48 1.47 -39.35
CA SER A 244 21.42 1.28 -40.81
C SER A 244 22.80 1.03 -41.43
#